data_AF-A0A5K0XZ76-F1
#
_entry.id   AF-A0A5K0XZ76-F1
#
_cell.length_a   1.000
_cell.length_b   1.000
_cell.length_c   1.000
_cell.angle_alpha   90.00
_cell.angle_beta   90.00
_cell.angle_gamma   90.00
#
_symmetry.space_group_name_H-M   'P 1'
#
loop_
_entity.id
_entity.type
_entity.pdbx_description
1 polymer ?
#
loop_
_entity_poly.entity_id
_entity_poly.type
_entity_poly.pdbx_seq_one_letter_code
_entity_poly.pdbx_strand_id
1 'polypeptide(L)'
;ARLSEKTAAAVNDLLPDYAQNDLASLCLWADHVKFRFPWSSPLHYIDTPDSLCTFAYKSSVLALCFLKFSSQFTVETTDRGRTMRI
;
A
#
# COMPACT_ATOMS: atom_id res chain seq x y z
N ALA A 1 12.65 11.18 14.06
CA ALA A 1 12.04 10.11 13.22
C ALA A 1 10.89 10.72 12.40
N ARG A 2 10.60 10.20 11.19
CA ARG A 2 9.46 10.68 10.37
C ARG A 2 8.10 10.12 10.82
N LEU A 3 8.11 9.04 11.60
CA LEU A 3 6.92 8.39 12.18
C LEU A 3 6.73 8.84 13.63
N SER A 4 5.47 8.99 14.07
CA SER A 4 5.13 9.17 15.48
C SER A 4 5.37 7.87 16.26
N GLU A 5 5.58 7.95 17.58
CA GLU A 5 5.82 6.77 18.42
C GLU A 5 4.68 5.76 18.34
N LYS A 6 3.43 6.23 18.37
CA LYS A 6 2.24 5.39 18.20
C LYS A 6 2.25 4.66 16.84
N THR A 7 2.62 5.37 15.78
CA THR A 7 2.71 4.77 14.43
C THR A 7 3.85 3.76 14.35
N ALA A 8 5.00 4.05 14.94
CA ALA A 8 6.14 3.15 14.94
C ALA A 8 5.84 1.84 15.69
N ALA A 9 5.18 1.92 16.86
CA ALA A 9 4.75 0.75 17.60
C ALA A 9 3.76 -0.11 16.79
N ALA A 10 2.74 0.51 16.20
CA ALA A 10 1.77 -0.20 15.37
C ALA A 10 2.39 -0.83 14.11
N VAL A 11 3.40 -0.18 13.52
CA VAL A 11 4.15 -0.76 12.39
C VAL A 11 4.93 -2.00 12.87
N ASN A 12 5.63 -1.91 14.00
CA ASN A 12 6.38 -3.04 14.56
C ASN A 12 5.47 -4.22 14.90
N ASP A 13 4.28 -3.98 15.45
CA ASP A 13 3.29 -5.03 15.75
C ASP A 13 2.75 -5.74 14.49
N LEU A 14 2.76 -5.06 13.34
CA LEU A 14 2.33 -5.63 12.05
C LEU A 14 3.44 -6.36 11.31
N LEU A 15 4.71 -6.09 11.65
CA LEU A 15 5.85 -6.70 11.00
C LEU A 15 6.05 -8.13 11.52
N PRO A 16 6.39 -9.09 10.64
CA PRO A 16 6.76 -10.43 11.07
C PRO A 16 8.13 -10.42 11.76
N ASP A 17 8.36 -11.35 12.70
CA ASP A 17 9.57 -11.42 13.52
C ASP A 17 10.88 -11.40 12.70
N TYR A 18 10.88 -12.03 11.52
CA TYR A 18 12.07 -12.10 10.66
C TYR A 18 12.48 -10.74 10.07
N ALA A 19 11.57 -9.75 10.04
CA ALA A 19 11.85 -8.40 9.54
C ALA A 19 12.56 -7.52 10.58
N GLN A 20 12.71 -7.97 11.84
CA GLN A 20 13.48 -7.28 12.88
C GLN A 20 13.14 -5.78 13.05
N ASN A 21 11.85 -5.43 12.97
CA ASN A 21 11.34 -4.06 13.00
C ASN A 21 11.83 -3.15 11.84
N ASP A 22 12.40 -3.74 10.79
CA ASP A 22 12.78 -3.02 9.58
C ASP A 22 11.69 -3.13 8.51
N LEU A 23 10.86 -2.09 8.42
CA LEU A 23 9.84 -1.98 7.37
C LEU A 23 10.48 -2.00 5.96
N ALA A 24 11.68 -1.44 5.78
CA ALA A 24 12.31 -1.33 4.46
C ALA A 24 12.63 -2.71 3.87
N SER A 25 12.95 -3.69 4.73
CA SER A 25 13.20 -5.08 4.33
C SER A 25 12.02 -5.74 3.61
N LEU A 26 10.79 -5.28 3.87
CA LEU A 26 9.56 -5.84 3.29
C LEU A 26 8.95 -5.00 2.16
N CYS A 27 9.46 -3.79 1.90
CA CYS A 27 8.90 -2.92 0.85
C CYS A 27 8.93 -3.57 -0.56
N LEU A 28 9.84 -4.51 -0.81
CA LEU A 28 9.93 -5.26 -2.06
C LEU A 28 8.95 -6.44 -2.15
N TRP A 29 8.30 -6.83 -1.06
CA TRP A 29 7.39 -7.98 -1.03
C TRP A 29 6.26 -7.86 -2.06
N ALA A 30 5.71 -6.65 -2.25
CA ALA A 30 4.68 -6.37 -3.24
C ALA A 30 5.13 -6.75 -4.67
N ASP A 31 6.40 -6.46 -5.01
CA ASP A 31 6.97 -6.80 -6.32
C ASP A 31 7.23 -8.29 -6.51
N HIS A 32 7.47 -9.03 -5.43
CA HIS A 32 7.61 -10.49 -5.50
C HIS A 32 6.26 -11.19 -5.69
N VAL A 33 5.19 -10.70 -5.03
CA VAL A 33 3.88 -11.37 -5.06
C VAL A 33 3.05 -11.08 -6.31
N LYS A 34 3.39 -10.07 -7.11
CA LYS A 34 2.66 -9.75 -8.36
C LYS A 34 2.62 -10.88 -9.38
N PHE A 35 3.60 -11.78 -9.35
CA PHE A 35 3.61 -13.00 -10.18
C PHE A 35 2.73 -14.10 -9.59
N ARG A 36 2.61 -14.15 -8.26
CA ARG A 36 1.76 -15.11 -7.56
C ARG A 36 0.28 -14.72 -7.63
N PHE A 37 0.02 -13.42 -7.64
CA PHE A 37 -1.30 -12.78 -7.72
C PHE A 37 -1.33 -11.83 -8.93
N PRO A 38 -1.65 -12.33 -10.13
CA PRO A 38 -1.57 -11.52 -11.36
C PRO A 38 -2.43 -10.25 -11.32
N TRP A 39 -3.53 -10.26 -10.55
CA TRP A 39 -4.39 -9.09 -10.35
C TRP A 39 -3.68 -7.93 -9.65
N SER A 40 -2.61 -8.18 -8.90
CA SER A 40 -1.87 -7.12 -8.20
C SER A 40 -0.83 -6.45 -9.09
N SER A 41 -0.40 -7.08 -10.18
CA SER A 41 0.58 -6.49 -11.13
C SER A 41 0.20 -5.10 -11.65
N PRO A 42 -1.01 -4.86 -12.18
CA PRO A 42 -1.40 -3.55 -12.68
C PRO A 42 -1.62 -2.50 -11.58
N LEU A 43 -1.51 -2.86 -10.29
CA LEU A 43 -1.54 -1.91 -9.19
C LEU A 43 -0.17 -1.21 -8.99
N HIS A 44 0.90 -1.63 -9.67
CA HIS A 44 2.23 -1.04 -9.48
C HIS A 44 2.48 0.20 -10.35
N TYR A 45 1.66 0.43 -11.36
CA TYR A 45 1.86 1.49 -12.33
C TYR A 45 0.53 2.08 -12.78
N ILE A 46 0.59 3.27 -13.38
CA ILE A 46 -0.55 3.90 -14.01
C ILE A 46 -0.14 4.32 -15.41
N ASP A 47 -0.83 3.76 -16.40
CA ASP A 47 -0.64 4.15 -17.79
C ASP A 47 -1.37 5.48 -18.03
N THR A 48 -0.60 6.50 -18.39
CA THR A 48 -1.11 7.81 -18.83
C THR A 48 -1.16 7.84 -20.36
N PRO A 49 -2.19 8.42 -20.98
CA PRO A 49 -2.28 8.49 -22.44
C PRO A 49 -1.08 9.19 -23.07
N ASP A 50 -0.49 8.57 -24.09
CA ASP A 50 0.56 9.20 -24.90
C ASP A 50 0.00 10.49 -25.51
N SER A 51 0.67 11.63 -25.28
CA SER A 51 0.30 13.02 -25.62
C SER A 51 -0.32 13.88 -24.53
N LEU A 52 -0.74 13.29 -23.40
CA LEU A 52 -1.26 14.05 -22.25
C LEU A 52 -0.30 13.93 -21.07
N CYS A 53 0.47 14.99 -20.78
CA CYS A 53 1.25 15.11 -19.55
C CYS A 53 0.36 15.41 -18.33
N THR A 54 -0.84 14.83 -18.28
CA THR A 54 -1.83 15.08 -17.24
C THR A 54 -2.36 13.77 -16.68
N PHE A 55 -2.47 13.72 -15.36
CA PHE A 55 -3.02 12.58 -14.64
C PHE A 55 -4.51 12.78 -14.42
N ALA A 56 -5.35 11.97 -15.06
CA ALA A 56 -6.80 12.03 -14.94
C ALA A 56 -7.36 10.80 -14.20
N TYR A 57 -7.68 10.98 -12.92
CA TYR A 57 -8.12 9.89 -12.03
C TYR A 57 -9.32 9.08 -12.57
N LYS A 58 -10.30 9.75 -13.18
CA LYS A 58 -11.55 9.13 -13.61
C LYS A 58 -11.45 8.40 -14.96
N SER A 59 -10.46 8.75 -15.78
CA SER A 59 -10.36 8.24 -17.16
C SER A 59 -9.52 6.97 -17.26
N SER A 60 -8.62 6.72 -16.31
CA SER A 60 -7.80 5.51 -16.28
C SER A 60 -8.42 4.46 -15.35
N VAL A 61 -9.02 3.41 -15.92
CA VAL A 61 -9.62 2.30 -15.16
C VAL A 61 -8.62 1.66 -14.17
N LEU A 62 -7.34 1.58 -14.57
CA LEU A 62 -6.26 1.10 -13.70
C LEU A 62 -5.95 2.06 -12.55
N ALA A 63 -6.00 3.38 -12.78
CA ALA A 63 -5.81 4.38 -11.72
C ALA A 63 -6.92 4.33 -10.67
N LEU A 64 -8.17 4.08 -11.11
CA LEU A 64 -9.30 3.83 -10.22
C LEU A 64 -9.05 2.58 -9.35
N CYS A 65 -8.51 1.50 -9.91
CA CYS A 65 -8.17 0.30 -9.14
C CYS A 65 -7.03 0.53 -8.15
N PHE A 66 -5.95 1.20 -8.58
CA PHE A 66 -4.80 1.51 -7.71
C PHE A 66 -5.21 2.36 -6.50
N LEU A 67 -5.92 3.46 -6.74
CA LEU A 67 -6.30 4.37 -5.66
C LEU A 67 -7.43 3.81 -4.79
N LYS A 68 -8.33 2.98 -5.34
CA LYS A 68 -9.27 2.21 -4.51
C LYS A 68 -8.52 1.24 -3.60
N PHE A 69 -7.52 0.53 -4.10
CA PHE A 69 -6.75 -0.43 -3.30
C PHE A 69 -5.92 0.27 -2.22
N SER A 70 -5.22 1.37 -2.55
CA SER A 70 -4.45 2.12 -1.56
C SER A 70 -5.35 2.82 -0.51
N SER A 71 -6.51 3.32 -0.93
CA SER A 71 -7.52 3.84 -0.01
C SER A 71 -8.08 2.75 0.90
N GLN A 72 -8.37 1.56 0.37
CA GLN A 72 -8.87 0.42 1.15
C GLN A 72 -7.83 -0.03 2.19
N PHE A 73 -6.56 -0.18 1.77
CA PHE A 73 -5.45 -0.53 2.67
C PHE A 73 -5.25 0.52 3.78
N THR A 74 -5.40 1.81 3.45
CA THR A 74 -5.35 2.90 4.44
C THR A 74 -6.52 2.83 5.40
N VAL A 75 -7.72 2.53 4.93
CA VAL A 75 -8.92 2.38 5.78
C VAL A 75 -8.75 1.20 6.73
N GLU A 76 -8.27 0.05 6.26
CA GLU A 76 -8.04 -1.13 7.10
C GLU A 76 -6.99 -0.90 8.19
N THR A 77 -5.88 -0.24 7.85
CA THR A 77 -4.84 0.10 8.83
C THR A 77 -5.32 1.17 9.83
N THR A 78 -6.15 2.11 9.38
CA THR A 78 -6.79 3.10 10.26
C THR A 78 -7.88 2.48 11.14
N ASP A 79 -8.60 1.48 10.64
CA ASP A 79 -9.59 0.73 11.41
C ASP A 79 -8.91 -0.12 12.49
N ARG A 80 -7.83 -0.85 12.18
CA ARG A 80 -7.00 -1.52 13.20
C ARG A 80 -6.40 -0.54 14.23
N GLY A 81 -6.11 0.70 13.83
CA GLY A 81 -5.70 1.77 14.74
C GLY A 81 -6.85 2.39 15.57
N ARG A 82 -8.11 2.13 15.21
CA ARG A 82 -9.33 2.59 15.90
C ARG A 82 -10.00 1.48 16.72
N THR A 83 -9.84 0.20 16.35
CA THR A 83 -10.26 -0.96 17.14
C THR A 83 -9.18 -1.35 18.15
N MET A 84 -8.95 -0.49 19.14
CA MET A 84 -8.37 -0.91 20.42
C MET A 84 -9.48 -0.91 21.47
N ARG A 85 -10.30 -1.95 21.41
CA ARG A 85 -11.11 -2.47 22.53
C ARG A 85 -11.20 -3.98 22.36
N ILE A 86 -10.34 -4.69 23.07
CA ILE A 86 -10.66 -6.00 23.64
C ILE A 86 -10.82 -5.74 25.14
#